data_AF-A0ABC8UUU6-F1
#
_entry.id   AF-A0ABC8UUU6-F1
#
_cell.length_a   1.000
_cell.length_b   1.000
_cell.length_c   1.000
_cell.angle_alpha   90.00
_cell.angle_beta   90.00
_cell.angle_gamma   90.00
#
_symmetry.space_group_name_H-M   'P 1'
#
loop_
_entity.id
_entity.type
_entity.pdbx_description
1 polymer ?
#
loop_
_entity_poly.entity_id
_entity_poly.type
_entity_poly.pdbx_seq_one_letter_code
_entity_poly.pdbx_strand_id
1 'polypeptide(L)'
;MHNSFCIQVFIDELDAIAPARKDGSEELSHRMVATLLNLMDGIGRTDGLLVIAATNRPDSVEPALRRPGRFDREIEIGDLKSFFLL
;
A
#
# COMPACT_ATOMS: atom_id res chain seq x y z
N MET A 1 28.80 -11.67 8.73
CA MET A 1 27.73 -11.54 7.72
C MET A 1 26.62 -10.71 8.35
N HIS A 2 26.18 -9.67 7.64
CA HIS A 2 25.33 -8.58 8.14
C HIS A 2 24.03 -9.10 8.78
N ASN A 3 23.85 -8.80 10.06
CA ASN A 3 22.55 -8.91 10.72
C ASN A 3 21.72 -7.67 10.32
N SER A 4 21.36 -7.58 9.05
CA SER A 4 20.48 -6.50 8.56
C SER A 4 19.06 -6.82 8.99
N PHE A 5 18.64 -6.25 10.12
CA PHE A 5 17.27 -6.32 10.58
C PHE A 5 16.40 -5.53 9.59
N CYS A 6 15.72 -6.22 8.68
CA CYS A 6 14.75 -5.58 7.79
C CYS A 6 13.46 -5.39 8.59
N ILE A 7 13.06 -4.14 8.80
CA ILE A 7 11.77 -3.84 9.40
C ILE A 7 10.73 -4.10 8.31
N GLN A 8 9.80 -5.02 8.57
CA GLN A 8 8.69 -5.30 7.67
C GLN A 8 7.42 -4.70 8.25
N VAL A 9 6.75 -3.89 7.42
CA VAL A 9 5.39 -3.41 7.70
C VAL A 9 4.46 -4.19 6.80
N PHE A 10 3.50 -4.90 7.39
CA PHE A 10 2.47 -5.63 6.67
C PHE A 10 1.09 -5.00 6.88
N ILE A 11 0.39 -4.72 5.78
CA ILE A 11 -0.97 -4.16 5.78
C ILE A 11 -1.90 -5.14 5.09
N ASP A 12 -2.70 -5.91 5.83
CA ASP A 12 -3.78 -6.69 5.21
C ASP A 12 -5.00 -5.78 4.94
N GLU A 13 -5.84 -6.18 4.00
CA GLU A 13 -7.05 -5.46 3.60
C GLU A 13 -6.78 -3.97 3.24
N LEU A 14 -5.79 -3.73 2.38
CA LEU A 14 -5.38 -2.38 1.96
C LEU A 14 -6.57 -1.53 1.45
N ASP A 15 -7.52 -2.15 0.76
CA ASP A 15 -8.72 -1.52 0.24
C ASP A 15 -9.64 -0.92 1.31
N ALA A 16 -9.54 -1.38 2.57
CA ALA A 16 -10.31 -0.82 3.68
C ALA A 16 -9.79 0.56 4.12
N ILE A 17 -8.48 0.80 4.04
CA ILE A 17 -7.84 2.05 4.47
C ILE A 17 -7.46 2.96 3.31
N ALA A 18 -7.38 2.40 2.11
CA ALA A 18 -6.99 3.11 0.90
C ALA A 18 -7.95 2.89 -0.29
N PRO A 19 -9.26 3.10 -0.13
CA PRO A 19 -10.20 2.94 -1.23
C PRO A 19 -9.99 4.02 -2.29
N ALA A 20 -10.20 3.66 -3.56
CA ALA A 20 -10.28 4.62 -4.66
C ALA A 20 -11.41 5.63 -4.42
N ARG A 21 -11.17 6.90 -4.81
CA ARG A 21 -12.16 7.97 -4.66
C ARG A 21 -13.43 7.67 -5.46
N LYS A 22 -14.59 7.76 -4.82
CA LYS A 22 -15.90 7.66 -5.46
C LYS A 22 -16.76 8.84 -5.03
N ASP A 23 -17.65 9.31 -5.90
CA ASP A 23 -18.57 10.38 -5.54
C ASP A 23 -19.42 9.97 -4.33
N GLY A 24 -19.35 10.74 -3.25
CA GLY A 24 -20.05 10.46 -1.99
C GLY A 24 -19.28 9.64 -0.95
N SER A 25 -18.00 9.34 -1.14
CA SER A 25 -17.18 8.72 -0.08
C SER A 25 -16.88 9.66 1.08
N GLU A 26 -16.79 9.11 2.30
CA GLU A 26 -16.54 9.88 3.52
C GLU A 26 -15.22 10.67 3.46
N GLU A 27 -15.27 11.92 3.91
CA GLU A 27 -14.11 12.82 3.99
C GLU A 27 -12.97 12.23 4.83
N LEU A 28 -13.31 11.43 5.85
CA LEU A 28 -12.34 10.70 6.69
C LEU A 28 -11.51 9.70 5.87
N SER A 29 -12.16 8.91 5.01
CA SER A 29 -11.48 7.93 4.15
C SER A 29 -10.48 8.62 3.23
N HIS A 30 -10.85 9.78 2.67
CA HIS A 30 -9.94 10.57 1.83
C HIS A 30 -8.72 11.10 2.60
N ARG A 31 -8.91 11.54 3.84
CA ARG A 31 -7.81 11.99 4.70
C ARG A 31 -6.87 10.85 5.06
N MET A 32 -7.40 9.65 5.29
CA MET A 32 -6.59 8.44 5.52
C MET A 32 -5.73 8.11 4.30
N VAL A 33 -6.33 8.04 3.11
CA VAL A 33 -5.61 7.80 1.84
C VAL A 33 -4.51 8.84 1.63
N ALA A 34 -4.81 10.13 1.82
CA ALA A 34 -3.84 11.21 1.67
C ALA A 34 -2.68 11.09 2.66
N THR A 35 -2.96 10.70 3.90
CA THR A 35 -1.94 10.46 4.93
C THR A 35 -1.04 9.30 4.53
N LEU A 36 -1.64 8.18 4.07
CA LEU A 36 -0.88 7.03 3.62
C LEU A 36 0.04 7.36 2.44
N LEU A 37 -0.46 8.11 1.45
CA LEU A 37 0.35 8.58 0.31
C LEU A 37 1.55 9.41 0.77
N ASN A 38 1.35 10.35 1.69
CA ASN A 38 2.44 11.15 2.25
C ASN A 38 3.47 10.31 3.02
N LEU A 39 3.02 9.28 3.76
CA LEU A 39 3.91 8.36 4.45
C LEU A 39 4.75 7.55 3.45
N MET A 40 4.12 7.00 2.40
CA MET A 40 4.79 6.21 1.36
C MET A 40 5.85 7.04 0.61
N ASP A 41 5.56 8.30 0.31
CA ASP A 41 6.53 9.22 -0.32
C ASP A 41 7.77 9.50 0.57
N GLY A 42 7.62 9.36 1.90
CA GLY A 42 8.72 9.43 2.86
C GLY A 42 9.50 8.12 3.00
N ILE A 43 8.84 6.97 2.83
CA ILE A 43 9.43 5.63 3.07
C ILE A 43 10.42 5.23 1.98
N GLY A 44 10.20 5.57 0.71
CA GLY A 44 11.09 5.19 -0.40
C GLY A 44 12.56 5.66 -0.29
N ARG A 45 12.91 6.37 0.78
CA ARG A 45 14.25 6.84 1.13
C ARG A 45 14.88 6.10 2.31
N THR A 46 14.19 5.12 2.90
CA THR A 46 14.61 4.43 4.13
C THR A 46 15.20 3.06 3.80
N ASP A 47 16.51 2.92 3.98
CA ASP A 47 17.19 1.64 3.81
C ASP A 47 16.70 0.61 4.85
N GLY A 48 16.43 -0.62 4.40
CA GLY A 48 16.07 -1.73 5.28
C GLY A 48 14.59 -1.78 5.73
N LEU A 49 13.72 -0.95 5.15
CA LEU A 49 12.27 -1.03 5.35
C LEU A 49 11.60 -1.65 4.12
N LEU A 50 10.86 -2.73 4.32
CA LEU A 50 10.01 -3.35 3.30
C LEU A 50 8.55 -3.18 3.70
N VAL A 51 7.73 -2.59 2.84
CA VAL A 51 6.29 -2.47 3.07
C VAL A 51 5.56 -3.42 2.13
N ILE A 52 4.76 -4.29 2.72
CA ILE A 52 3.94 -5.25 2.00
C ILE A 52 2.49 -4.95 2.37
N ALA A 53 1.62 -4.89 1.37
CA ALA A 53 0.18 -4.78 1.58
C ALA A 53 -0.54 -5.89 0.82
N ALA A 54 -1.73 -6.28 1.28
CA ALA A 54 -2.54 -7.29 0.62
C ALA A 54 -4.00 -6.87 0.53
N THR A 55 -4.70 -7.33 -0.50
CA THR A 55 -6.13 -7.04 -0.72
C THR A 55 -6.75 -8.12 -1.58
N ASN A 56 -8.05 -8.34 -1.39
CA ASN A 56 -8.85 -9.19 -2.29
C ASN A 56 -9.55 -8.39 -3.40
N ARG A 57 -9.36 -7.07 -3.43
CA ARG A 57 -10.04 -6.13 -4.33
C ARG A 57 -9.03 -5.13 -4.90
N PRO A 58 -8.05 -5.58 -5.71
CA PRO A 58 -6.97 -4.72 -6.22
C PRO A 58 -7.49 -3.51 -7.01
N ASP A 59 -8.62 -3.65 -7.72
CA ASP A 59 -9.26 -2.56 -8.47
C ASP A 59 -9.95 -1.51 -7.59
N SER A 60 -10.16 -1.83 -6.31
CA SER A 60 -10.77 -0.91 -5.34
C SER A 60 -9.73 -0.06 -4.59
N VAL A 61 -8.44 -0.33 -4.76
CA VAL A 61 -7.34 0.42 -4.12
C VAL A 61 -7.07 1.72 -4.88
N GLU A 62 -6.74 2.79 -4.14
CA GLU A 62 -6.34 4.08 -4.70
C GLU A 62 -5.18 3.92 -5.73
N PRO A 63 -5.40 4.24 -7.01
CA PRO A 63 -4.39 4.06 -8.07
C PRO A 63 -3.08 4.82 -7.83
N ALA A 64 -3.14 5.94 -7.11
CA ALA A 64 -1.93 6.69 -6.76
C ALA A 64 -0.95 5.86 -5.92
N LEU A 65 -1.40 4.90 -5.10
CA LEU A 65 -0.52 4.05 -4.29
C LEU A 65 0.25 3.02 -5.12
N ARG A 66 -0.19 2.72 -6.34
CA ARG A 66 0.43 1.73 -7.25
C ARG A 66 1.48 2.35 -8.19
N ARG A 67 1.83 3.62 -7.98
CA ARG A 67 2.82 4.35 -8.80
C ARG A 67 4.25 3.99 -8.36
N PRO A 68 5.24 4.11 -9.26
CA PRO A 68 6.66 3.89 -8.93
C PRO A 68 7.10 4.64 -7.66
N GLY A 69 7.86 3.96 -6.79
CA GLY A 69 8.28 4.50 -5.48
C GLY A 69 7.24 4.41 -4.37
N ARG A 70 6.13 3.70 -4.61
CA ARG A 70 5.11 3.29 -3.62
C ARG A 70 4.94 1.78 -3.74
N PHE A 71 3.72 1.25 -3.81
CA PHE A 71 3.52 -0.17 -4.12
C PHE A 71 3.73 -0.43 -5.62
N ASP A 72 4.98 -0.48 -6.05
CA ASP A 72 5.34 -0.58 -7.47
C ASP A 72 5.54 -2.02 -7.97
N ARG A 73 5.44 -2.99 -7.06
CA ARG A 73 5.41 -4.43 -7.36
C ARG A 73 4.08 -5.03 -6.94
N GLU A 74 3.54 -5.87 -7.81
CA GLU A 74 2.31 -6.61 -7.56
C GLU A 74 2.53 -8.09 -7.78
N ILE A 75 1.96 -8.90 -6.89
CA ILE A 75 2.01 -10.35 -6.93
C ILE A 75 0.59 -10.87 -6.74
N GLU A 76 0.05 -11.54 -7.75
CA GLU A 76 -1.23 -12.21 -7.66
C GLU A 76 -1.06 -13.60 -7.03
N ILE A 77 -1.88 -13.92 -6.04
CA ILE A 77 -1.89 -15.21 -5.34
C ILE A 77 -3.30 -15.82 -5.42
N GLY A 78 -3.39 -16.90 -6.19
CA GLY A 78 -4.67 -17.55 -6.48
C GLY A 78 -5.63 -16.62 -7.22
N ASP A 79 -6.92 -16.93 -7.16
CA ASP A 79 -7.92 -16.20 -7.94
C ASP A 79 -8.46 -14.93 -7.25
N LEU A 80 -8.02 -14.64 -6.01
CA LEU A 80 -8.69 -13.64 -5.17
C LEU A 80 -7.77 -12.64 -4.47
N LYS A 81 -6.47 -12.91 -4.24
CA LYS A 81 -5.63 -12.04 -3.39
C LYS A 81 -4.45 -11.48 -4.17
N SER A 82 -4.21 -10.19 -4.04
CA SER A 82 -3.04 -9.50 -4.58
C SER A 82 -2.20 -8.94 -3.44
N PHE A 83 -0.88 -9.08 -3.56
CA PHE A 83 0.11 -8.45 -2.70
C PHE A 83 0.79 -7.30 -3.43
N PHE A 84 1.01 -6.22 -2.70
CA PHE A 84 1.56 -4.95 -3.13
C PHE A 84 2.84 -4.72 -2.34
N LEU A 85 3.98 -4.53 -3.02
CA LEU A 85 5.28 -4.35 -2.38
C LEU A 85 5.87 -2.99 -2.77
N LEU A 86 6.42 -2.31 -1.76
CA LEU A 86 7.26 -1.11 -1.86
C LEU A 86 8.71 -1.48 -1.55
#